data_AF-A0A6A8QJ02-F1
#
_entry.id   AF-A0A6A8QJ02-F1
#
_cell.length_a   1.000
_cell.length_b   1.000
_cell.length_c   1.000
_cell.angle_alpha   90.00
_cell.angle_beta   90.00
_cell.angle_gamma   90.00
#
_symmetry.space_group_name_H-M   'P 1'
#
loop_
_entity.id
_entity.type
_entity.pdbx_description
1 polymer ?
#
loop_
_entity_poly.entity_id
_entity_poly.type
_entity_poly.pdbx_seq_one_letter_code
_entity_poly.pdbx_strand_id
1 'polypeptide(L)'
;MSYSVKEIFYTLQGEGAQSGRPAVFCRFAGCNLWSGREEDRADAICRFCDTDFVGADAGRFDVTDLADAVAAQWPAGVSGRPYVVCTGGEPLLQLDTPLCRALHAKGFDIGVETNGTRPRPDGIDWLCVSPKAGTELVLTAGDELKLIYPQAGAPPEAFSGLAFDHFFLQPMDNADRDANTGAAIAYCLTHPRWRLGVQMHKVVGLR
;
A
#
# COMPACT_ATOMS: atom_id res chain seq x y z
N MET A 1 15.84 -8.11 -14.11
CA MET A 1 14.58 -7.55 -14.66
C MET A 1 14.72 -6.03 -14.72
N SER A 2 13.71 -5.30 -15.21
CA SER A 2 13.70 -3.84 -15.10
C SER A 2 12.41 -3.39 -14.42
N TYR A 3 12.55 -2.55 -13.42
CA TYR A 3 11.47 -2.02 -12.59
C TYR A 3 10.97 -0.72 -13.20
N SER A 4 9.68 -0.63 -13.50
CA SER A 4 9.01 0.57 -14.00
C SER A 4 8.37 1.30 -12.82
N VAL A 5 8.85 2.51 -12.52
CA VAL A 5 8.47 3.25 -11.30
C VAL A 5 7.84 4.58 -11.69
N LYS A 6 6.63 4.83 -11.19
CA LYS A 6 5.87 6.06 -11.40
C LYS A 6 6.52 7.23 -10.68
N GLU A 7 6.76 7.10 -9.38
CA GLU A 7 7.37 8.14 -8.55
C GLU A 7 8.14 7.55 -7.37
N ILE A 8 9.14 8.30 -6.89
CA ILE A 8 9.87 8.02 -5.63
C ILE A 8 9.96 9.33 -4.86
N PHE A 9 9.54 9.36 -3.59
CA PHE A 9 9.53 10.58 -2.77
C PHE A 9 9.60 10.28 -1.27
N TYR A 10 10.12 11.22 -0.48
CA TYR A 10 10.19 11.12 0.98
C TYR A 10 9.03 11.88 1.65
N THR A 11 8.34 11.23 2.59
CA THR A 11 7.17 11.77 3.30
C THR A 11 7.00 11.03 4.66
N LEU A 12 5.84 11.17 5.31
CA LEU A 12 5.39 10.27 6.37
C LEU A 12 4.39 9.26 5.80
N GLN A 13 4.49 7.99 6.19
CA GLN A 13 3.40 7.02 5.95
C GLN A 13 2.11 7.58 6.55
N GLY A 14 1.07 7.72 5.73
CA GLY A 14 -0.20 8.34 6.10
C GLY A 14 -1.28 7.34 6.50
N GLU A 15 -1.00 6.03 6.51
CA GLU A 15 -1.99 4.97 6.71
C GLU A 15 -1.47 3.82 7.59
N GLY A 16 -2.40 3.04 8.15
CA GLY A 16 -2.10 1.82 8.92
C GLY A 16 -1.41 2.05 10.27
N ALA A 17 -0.89 0.98 10.87
CA ALA A 17 -0.15 1.06 12.14
C ALA A 17 1.23 1.74 12.01
N GLN A 18 1.73 1.90 10.79
CA GLN A 18 2.95 2.67 10.48
C GLN A 18 2.66 4.17 10.25
N SER A 19 1.42 4.63 10.46
CA SER A 19 1.03 6.06 10.34
C SER A 19 1.96 6.99 11.13
N GLY A 20 2.45 8.04 10.47
CA GLY A 20 3.39 9.01 11.04
C GLY A 20 4.87 8.60 10.98
N ARG A 21 5.21 7.38 10.56
CA ARG A 21 6.61 6.96 10.37
C ARG A 21 7.20 7.62 9.11
N PRO A 22 8.38 8.27 9.18
CA PRO A 22 9.07 8.75 7.98
C PRO A 22 9.43 7.61 7.03
N ALA A 23 9.16 7.81 5.74
CA ALA A 23 9.29 6.79 4.71
C ALA A 23 9.68 7.38 3.35
N VAL A 24 10.48 6.65 2.58
CA VAL A 24 10.54 6.84 1.12
C VAL A 24 9.44 5.99 0.50
N PHE A 25 8.51 6.60 -0.21
CA PHE A 25 7.55 5.88 -1.04
C PHE A 25 8.20 5.55 -2.38
N CYS A 26 8.12 4.29 -2.79
CA CYS A 26 8.51 3.80 -4.11
C CYS A 26 7.25 3.27 -4.80
N ARG A 27 6.67 4.06 -5.72
CA ARG A 27 5.41 3.73 -6.41
C ARG A 27 5.70 3.05 -7.75
N PHE A 28 5.55 1.72 -7.81
CA PHE A 28 5.63 0.95 -9.05
C PHE A 28 4.49 1.27 -10.02
N ALA A 29 4.78 1.25 -11.32
CA ALA A 29 3.79 1.49 -12.37
C ALA A 29 2.90 0.26 -12.66
N GLY A 30 1.63 0.51 -12.99
CA GLY A 30 0.66 -0.50 -13.45
C GLY A 30 0.06 -1.39 -12.36
N CYS A 31 -1.20 -1.81 -12.51
CA CYS A 31 -1.94 -2.67 -11.57
C CYS A 31 -2.61 -3.85 -12.30
N ASN A 32 -2.91 -4.95 -11.60
CA ASN A 32 -3.62 -6.10 -12.16
C ASN A 32 -5.15 -6.06 -11.96
N LEU A 33 -5.67 -5.06 -11.24
CA LEU A 33 -7.11 -4.92 -10.93
C LEU A 33 -7.79 -3.73 -11.63
N TRP A 34 -7.00 -2.84 -12.23
CA TRP A 34 -7.43 -1.71 -13.06
C TRP A 34 -6.23 -1.27 -13.92
N SER A 35 -6.48 -0.81 -15.15
CA SER A 35 -5.44 -0.32 -16.05
C SER A 35 -4.81 1.01 -15.61
N GLY A 36 -5.49 1.75 -14.73
CA GLY A 36 -5.17 3.13 -14.38
C GLY A 36 -5.76 4.18 -15.34
N ARG A 37 -6.54 3.76 -16.35
CA ARG A 37 -7.23 4.66 -17.27
C ARG A 37 -8.69 4.84 -16.85
N GLU A 38 -9.16 6.07 -16.84
CA GLU A 38 -10.55 6.40 -16.48
C GLU A 38 -11.58 5.75 -17.42
N GLU A 39 -11.23 5.60 -18.71
CA GLU A 39 -12.05 4.89 -19.71
C GLU A 39 -12.37 3.43 -19.32
N ASP A 40 -11.48 2.77 -18.58
CA ASP A 40 -11.64 1.37 -18.13
C ASP A 40 -12.23 1.25 -16.71
N ARG A 41 -12.36 2.36 -15.96
CA ARG A 41 -12.71 2.32 -14.51
C ARG A 41 -14.08 1.68 -14.25
N ALA A 42 -15.02 1.84 -15.18
CA ALA A 42 -16.38 1.29 -15.04
C ALA A 42 -16.40 -0.25 -15.07
N ASP A 43 -15.51 -0.88 -15.82
CA ASP A 43 -15.43 -2.34 -16.00
C ASP A 43 -14.32 -2.99 -15.16
N ALA A 44 -13.42 -2.19 -14.60
CA ALA A 44 -12.35 -2.63 -13.71
C ALA A 44 -12.86 -3.44 -12.49
N ILE A 45 -11.97 -4.26 -11.92
CA ILE A 45 -12.23 -4.96 -10.65
C ILE A 45 -12.14 -3.96 -9.49
N CYS A 46 -11.06 -3.16 -9.45
CA CYS A 46 -10.87 -2.11 -8.45
C CYS A 46 -11.29 -0.74 -9.02
N ARG A 47 -12.52 -0.30 -8.71
CA ARG A 47 -13.12 0.91 -9.31
C ARG A 47 -12.89 2.21 -8.52
N PHE A 48 -12.48 2.09 -7.25
CA PHE A 48 -12.36 3.19 -6.29
C PHE A 48 -10.91 3.65 -6.05
N CYS A 49 -9.96 3.28 -6.91
CA CYS A 49 -8.57 3.70 -6.73
C CYS A 49 -8.42 5.23 -6.88
N ASP A 50 -7.71 5.85 -5.94
CA ASP A 50 -7.45 7.29 -5.82
C ASP A 50 -6.05 7.70 -6.32
N THR A 51 -5.29 6.74 -6.83
CA THR A 51 -3.86 6.87 -7.13
C THR A 51 -3.60 6.82 -8.64
N ASP A 52 -2.82 7.78 -9.15
CA ASP A 52 -2.19 7.67 -10.48
C ASP A 52 -0.96 6.76 -10.41
N PHE A 53 -1.02 5.65 -11.14
CA PHE A 53 0.08 4.69 -11.32
C PHE A 53 0.40 4.41 -12.80
N VAL A 54 -0.11 5.25 -13.72
CA VAL A 54 0.11 5.10 -15.16
C VAL A 54 1.40 5.83 -15.57
N GLY A 55 2.22 5.17 -16.37
CA GLY A 55 3.53 5.70 -16.75
C GLY A 55 4.62 5.39 -15.72
N ALA A 56 5.85 5.71 -16.10
CA ALA A 56 7.05 5.43 -15.31
C ALA A 56 7.89 6.70 -15.24
N ASP A 57 7.34 7.73 -14.61
CA ASP A 57 7.82 9.11 -14.70
C ASP A 57 9.14 9.31 -13.94
N ALA A 58 9.36 8.56 -12.86
CA ALA A 58 10.68 8.42 -12.21
C ALA A 58 11.65 7.59 -13.06
N GLY A 59 11.15 6.67 -13.89
CA GLY A 59 11.92 5.96 -14.90
C GLY A 59 11.83 4.44 -14.85
N ARG A 60 12.76 3.81 -15.56
CA ARG A 60 12.98 2.36 -15.55
C ARG A 60 14.38 2.06 -15.02
N PHE A 61 14.44 1.17 -14.04
CA PHE A 61 15.64 0.91 -13.24
C PHE A 61 16.06 -0.55 -13.34
N ASP A 62 17.32 -0.85 -13.04
CA ASP A 62 17.74 -2.18 -12.60
C ASP A 62 17.66 -2.31 -11.05
N VAL A 63 18.16 -3.42 -10.51
CA VAL A 63 18.12 -3.71 -9.06
C VAL A 63 18.91 -2.68 -8.25
N THR A 64 20.09 -2.31 -8.72
CA THR A 64 21.04 -1.44 -8.02
C THR A 64 20.62 0.01 -8.19
N ASP A 65 20.29 0.40 -9.42
CA ASP A 65 19.83 1.75 -9.75
C ASP A 65 18.58 2.15 -8.94
N LEU A 66 17.63 1.22 -8.75
CA LEU A 66 16.43 1.49 -7.95
C LEU A 66 16.75 1.60 -6.45
N ALA A 67 17.60 0.72 -5.93
CA ALA A 67 18.01 0.80 -4.52
C ALA A 67 18.79 2.10 -4.22
N ASP A 68 19.63 2.56 -5.16
CA ASP A 68 20.31 3.84 -5.10
C ASP A 68 19.34 5.03 -5.22
N ALA A 69 18.37 4.98 -6.13
CA ALA A 69 17.35 6.03 -6.29
C ALA A 69 16.45 6.17 -5.06
N VAL A 70 16.07 5.05 -4.41
CA VAL A 70 15.35 5.05 -3.13
C VAL A 70 16.22 5.61 -2.01
N ALA A 71 17.48 5.16 -1.90
CA ALA A 71 18.41 5.65 -0.88
C ALA A 71 18.67 7.15 -0.99
N ALA A 72 18.75 7.70 -2.21
CA ALA A 72 18.95 9.12 -2.47
C ALA A 72 17.78 10.02 -2.01
N GLN A 73 16.58 9.48 -1.77
CA GLN A 73 15.46 10.23 -1.20
C GLN A 73 15.53 10.34 0.33
N TRP A 74 16.28 9.48 1.02
CA TRP A 74 16.39 9.55 2.48
C TRP A 74 17.33 10.69 2.88
N PRO A 75 16.89 11.66 3.72
CA PRO A 75 17.71 12.85 4.00
C PRO A 75 19.02 12.53 4.73
N ALA A 76 20.12 13.08 4.22
CA ALA A 76 21.44 12.92 4.82
C ALA A 76 21.50 13.55 6.23
N GLY A 77 22.20 12.88 7.16
CA GLY A 77 22.41 13.37 8.53
C GLY A 77 21.22 13.18 9.49
N VAL A 78 20.09 12.61 9.03
CA VAL A 78 18.96 12.27 9.91
C VAL A 78 19.23 10.94 10.64
N SER A 79 19.05 10.94 11.96
CA SER A 79 19.13 9.73 12.77
C SER A 79 17.82 8.93 12.69
N GLY A 80 17.95 7.61 12.52
CA GLY A 80 16.82 6.68 12.41
C GLY A 80 17.18 5.52 11.49
N ARG A 81 16.36 4.46 11.50
CA ARG A 81 16.47 3.37 10.52
C ARG A 81 15.66 3.77 9.27
N PRO A 82 16.29 3.85 8.08
CA PRO A 82 15.56 4.15 6.85
C PRO A 82 14.40 3.18 6.62
N TYR A 83 13.32 3.67 6.02
CA TYR A 83 12.12 2.88 5.74
C TYR A 83 11.62 3.21 4.35
N VAL A 84 11.30 2.17 3.57
CA VAL A 84 10.73 2.31 2.23
C VAL A 84 9.36 1.65 2.19
N VAL A 85 8.36 2.35 1.66
CA VAL A 85 7.04 1.79 1.35
C VAL A 85 7.00 1.49 -0.14
N CYS A 86 7.15 0.21 -0.48
CA CYS A 86 6.93 -0.32 -1.82
C CYS A 86 5.41 -0.42 -2.07
N THR A 87 4.91 0.49 -2.89
CA THR A 87 3.51 0.56 -3.33
C THR A 87 3.48 0.70 -4.84
N GLY A 88 2.35 1.03 -5.46
CA GLY A 88 2.29 1.19 -6.90
C GLY A 88 0.88 1.39 -7.41
N GLY A 89 0.67 0.88 -8.62
CA GLY A 89 -0.44 -0.03 -8.81
C GLY A 89 -0.15 -1.32 -8.03
N GLU A 90 0.22 -2.37 -8.76
CA GLU A 90 0.65 -3.70 -8.29
C GLU A 90 2.11 -3.82 -7.80
N PRO A 91 2.55 -3.53 -6.55
CA PRO A 91 3.96 -3.70 -6.18
C PRO A 91 4.47 -5.13 -6.37
N LEU A 92 3.70 -6.16 -6.02
CA LEU A 92 4.06 -7.58 -6.20
C LEU A 92 3.95 -8.06 -7.67
N LEU A 93 3.71 -7.18 -8.63
CA LEU A 93 3.97 -7.45 -10.05
C LEU A 93 5.44 -7.25 -10.43
N GLN A 94 6.22 -6.53 -9.59
CA GLN A 94 7.58 -6.11 -9.91
C GLN A 94 8.59 -6.35 -8.77
N LEU A 95 8.19 -6.18 -7.50
CA LEU A 95 9.05 -6.36 -6.34
C LEU A 95 9.47 -7.83 -6.19
N ASP A 96 10.78 -8.06 -6.09
CA ASP A 96 11.39 -9.39 -5.99
C ASP A 96 12.50 -9.46 -4.92
N THR A 97 12.91 -10.67 -4.54
CA THR A 97 13.95 -10.91 -3.52
C THR A 97 15.30 -10.22 -3.86
N PRO A 98 15.77 -10.13 -5.12
CA PRO A 98 16.89 -9.27 -5.50
C PRO A 98 16.75 -7.82 -5.03
N LEU A 99 15.64 -7.15 -5.32
CA LEU A 99 15.41 -5.77 -4.90
C LEU A 99 15.28 -5.63 -3.38
N CYS A 100 14.59 -6.56 -2.70
CA CYS A 100 14.53 -6.56 -1.23
C CYS A 100 15.93 -6.60 -0.60
N ARG A 101 16.81 -7.50 -1.07
CA ARG A 101 18.20 -7.57 -0.59
C ARG A 101 19.01 -6.31 -0.89
N ALA A 102 18.79 -5.66 -2.03
CA ALA A 102 19.48 -4.42 -2.40
C ALA A 102 19.06 -3.26 -1.49
N LEU A 103 17.76 -3.13 -1.18
CA LEU A 103 17.23 -2.14 -0.23
C LEU A 103 17.72 -2.39 1.20
N HIS A 104 17.72 -3.65 1.66
CA HIS A 104 18.33 -4.06 2.93
C HIS A 104 19.82 -3.72 3.00
N ALA A 105 20.57 -3.88 1.91
CA ALA A 105 21.98 -3.49 1.85
C ALA A 105 22.21 -1.97 1.91
N LYS A 106 21.17 -1.15 1.66
CA LYS A 106 21.15 0.31 1.92
C LYS A 106 20.66 0.65 3.35
N GLY A 107 20.38 -0.35 4.18
CA GLY A 107 19.95 -0.17 5.59
C GLY A 107 18.45 0.07 5.78
N PHE A 108 17.64 -0.06 4.73
CA PHE A 108 16.19 0.13 4.81
C PHE A 108 15.48 -1.05 5.48
N ASP A 109 14.43 -0.74 6.25
CA ASP A 109 13.27 -1.62 6.45
C ASP A 109 12.32 -1.50 5.25
N ILE A 110 11.64 -2.58 4.86
CA ILE A 110 10.79 -2.65 3.67
C ILE A 110 9.33 -2.94 4.05
N GLY A 111 8.48 -1.92 3.87
CA GLY A 111 7.04 -2.04 3.90
C GLY A 111 6.45 -2.28 2.51
N VAL A 112 5.37 -3.05 2.42
CA VAL A 112 4.61 -3.29 1.19
C VAL A 112 3.14 -2.98 1.39
N GLU A 113 2.54 -2.28 0.43
CA GLU A 113 1.11 -1.96 0.35
C GLU A 113 0.49 -2.71 -0.86
N THR A 114 -0.04 -3.92 -0.65
CA THR A 114 -0.51 -4.81 -1.72
C THR A 114 -2.03 -5.04 -1.67
N ASN A 115 -2.64 -5.32 -2.83
CA ASN A 115 -4.01 -5.79 -2.94
C ASN A 115 -4.19 -7.28 -2.55
N GLY A 116 -3.09 -8.02 -2.32
CA GLY A 116 -3.09 -9.39 -1.80
C GLY A 116 -3.32 -10.50 -2.83
N THR A 117 -3.48 -10.17 -4.12
CA THR A 117 -3.76 -11.15 -5.20
C THR A 117 -2.51 -11.82 -5.79
N ARG A 118 -1.33 -11.55 -5.23
CA ARG A 118 -0.03 -12.06 -5.69
C ARG A 118 0.79 -12.61 -4.52
N PRO A 119 1.62 -13.64 -4.73
CA PRO A 119 2.56 -14.11 -3.71
C PRO A 119 3.62 -13.04 -3.43
N ARG A 120 4.13 -13.01 -2.19
CA ARG A 120 5.19 -12.09 -1.77
C ARG A 120 6.59 -12.69 -1.96
N PRO A 121 7.64 -11.90 -2.27
CA PRO A 121 9.01 -12.34 -2.15
C PRO A 121 9.48 -12.42 -0.68
N ASP A 122 10.65 -13.02 -0.49
CA ASP A 122 11.38 -12.97 0.79
C ASP A 122 12.00 -11.58 1.00
N GLY A 123 12.15 -11.18 2.28
CA GLY A 123 12.79 -9.92 2.66
C GLY A 123 11.86 -8.71 2.78
N ILE A 124 10.54 -8.90 2.81
CA ILE A 124 9.61 -7.86 3.26
C ILE A 124 9.56 -7.88 4.80
N ASP A 125 9.75 -6.73 5.43
CA ASP A 125 9.75 -6.56 6.89
C ASP A 125 8.39 -6.11 7.44
N TRP A 126 7.52 -5.56 6.59
CA TRP A 126 6.15 -5.18 6.94
C TRP A 126 5.20 -5.37 5.74
N LEU A 127 4.23 -6.27 5.86
CA LEU A 127 3.25 -6.57 4.84
C LEU A 127 1.86 -6.01 5.22
N CYS A 128 1.44 -4.95 4.53
CA CYS A 128 0.07 -4.45 4.55
C CYS A 128 -0.72 -5.00 3.35
N VAL A 129 -1.80 -5.72 3.64
CA VAL A 129 -2.71 -6.29 2.63
C VAL A 129 -4.05 -5.57 2.67
N SER A 130 -4.44 -4.98 1.55
CA SER A 130 -5.72 -4.31 1.35
C SER A 130 -6.57 -5.10 0.36
N PRO A 131 -7.38 -6.08 0.81
CA PRO A 131 -8.18 -6.90 -0.09
C PRO A 131 -9.24 -6.07 -0.82
N LYS A 132 -9.61 -6.53 -2.02
CA LYS A 132 -10.59 -5.90 -2.91
C LYS A 132 -11.76 -6.85 -3.14
N ALA A 133 -12.98 -6.32 -3.23
CA ALA A 133 -14.14 -7.13 -3.55
C ALA A 133 -14.00 -7.79 -4.94
N GLY A 134 -14.47 -9.03 -5.07
CA GLY A 134 -14.42 -9.78 -6.32
C GLY A 134 -13.05 -10.35 -6.72
N THR A 135 -12.03 -10.30 -5.84
CA THR A 135 -10.71 -10.92 -6.08
C THR A 135 -10.46 -12.12 -5.19
N GLU A 136 -9.74 -13.12 -5.70
CA GLU A 136 -9.13 -14.17 -4.89
C GLU A 136 -7.96 -13.62 -4.07
N LEU A 137 -7.99 -13.82 -2.76
CA LEU A 137 -6.94 -13.37 -1.84
C LEU A 137 -5.89 -14.47 -1.64
N VAL A 138 -4.70 -14.26 -2.19
CA VAL A 138 -3.56 -15.19 -2.06
C VAL A 138 -2.83 -14.99 -0.73
N LEU A 139 -2.69 -13.74 -0.28
CA LEU A 139 -2.02 -13.40 0.98
C LEU A 139 -3.02 -13.37 2.14
N THR A 140 -3.06 -14.48 2.89
CA THR A 140 -3.95 -14.71 4.04
C THR A 140 -3.25 -14.52 5.40
N ALA A 141 -2.01 -14.06 5.40
CA ALA A 141 -1.22 -13.72 6.58
C ALA A 141 -0.24 -12.56 6.31
N GLY A 142 0.12 -11.82 7.35
CA GLY A 142 1.02 -10.67 7.30
C GLY A 142 0.90 -9.80 8.56
N ASP A 143 1.53 -8.63 8.57
CA ASP A 143 1.50 -7.72 9.72
C ASP A 143 0.15 -7.00 9.82
N GLU A 144 -0.36 -6.50 8.68
CA GLU A 144 -1.57 -5.67 8.64
C GLU A 144 -2.55 -6.06 7.54
N LEU A 145 -3.83 -6.13 7.89
CA LEU A 145 -4.95 -6.12 6.96
C LEU A 145 -5.69 -4.79 7.04
N LYS A 146 -5.68 -4.02 5.95
CA LYS A 146 -6.26 -2.67 5.83
C LYS A 146 -7.36 -2.66 4.77
N LEU A 147 -8.57 -2.99 5.18
CA LEU A 147 -9.72 -3.07 4.29
C LEU A 147 -10.26 -1.66 4.00
N ILE A 148 -10.30 -1.26 2.73
CA ILE A 148 -11.06 -0.08 2.30
C ILE A 148 -12.55 -0.39 2.50
N TYR A 149 -13.28 0.52 3.13
CA TYR A 149 -14.64 0.27 3.63
C TYR A 149 -15.57 1.48 3.38
N PRO A 150 -16.83 1.27 2.97
CA PRO A 150 -17.48 -0.01 2.67
C PRO A 150 -17.12 -0.55 1.27
N GLN A 151 -17.13 -1.88 1.11
CA GLN A 151 -17.05 -2.55 -0.19
C GLN A 151 -18.16 -3.60 -0.31
N ALA A 152 -19.01 -3.49 -1.33
CA ALA A 152 -20.00 -4.51 -1.65
C ALA A 152 -19.28 -5.81 -2.07
N GLY A 153 -19.53 -6.92 -1.37
CA GLY A 153 -18.86 -8.20 -1.61
C GLY A 153 -17.51 -8.39 -0.90
N ALA A 154 -17.09 -7.45 -0.04
CA ALA A 154 -15.94 -7.62 0.87
C ALA A 154 -16.29 -7.14 2.30
N PRO A 155 -17.21 -7.83 3.00
CA PRO A 155 -17.57 -7.52 4.37
C PRO A 155 -16.40 -7.86 5.34
N PRO A 156 -16.15 -7.10 6.42
CA PRO A 156 -14.98 -7.32 7.29
C PRO A 156 -14.94 -8.70 7.96
N GLU A 157 -16.09 -9.33 8.18
CA GLU A 157 -16.24 -10.67 8.73
C GLU A 157 -15.51 -11.72 7.88
N ALA A 158 -15.47 -11.55 6.54
CA ALA A 158 -14.79 -12.46 5.62
C ALA A 158 -13.26 -12.50 5.83
N PHE A 159 -12.68 -11.44 6.42
CA PHE A 159 -11.24 -11.31 6.65
C PHE A 159 -10.86 -11.48 8.12
N SER A 160 -11.83 -11.40 9.04
CA SER A 160 -11.61 -11.42 10.49
C SER A 160 -11.00 -12.74 11.01
N GLY A 161 -11.02 -13.82 10.22
CA GLY A 161 -10.39 -15.10 10.55
C GLY A 161 -8.92 -15.23 10.10
N LEU A 162 -8.38 -14.27 9.35
CA LEU A 162 -7.06 -14.36 8.74
C LEU A 162 -5.92 -14.09 9.74
N ALA A 163 -4.70 -14.51 9.39
CA ALA A 163 -3.54 -14.49 10.26
C ALA A 163 -2.75 -13.18 10.14
N PHE A 164 -3.39 -12.07 10.53
CA PHE A 164 -2.78 -10.75 10.61
C PHE A 164 -2.71 -10.26 12.06
N ASP A 165 -1.65 -9.52 12.41
CA ASP A 165 -1.52 -8.92 13.74
C ASP A 165 -2.43 -7.70 13.90
N HIS A 166 -2.77 -7.03 12.80
CA HIS A 166 -3.50 -5.77 12.78
C HIS A 166 -4.67 -5.79 11.78
N PHE A 167 -5.82 -5.26 12.21
CA PHE A 167 -7.01 -5.10 11.37
C PHE A 167 -7.45 -3.63 11.38
N PHE A 168 -7.56 -3.03 10.20
CA PHE A 168 -8.03 -1.67 10.01
C PHE A 168 -9.17 -1.59 8.99
N LEU A 169 -10.19 -0.80 9.33
CA LEU A 169 -11.15 -0.28 8.35
C LEU A 169 -10.73 1.13 7.96
N GLN A 170 -10.37 1.32 6.70
CA GLN A 170 -10.07 2.63 6.14
C GLN A 170 -11.28 3.13 5.34
N PRO A 171 -11.88 4.28 5.70
CA PRO A 171 -12.98 4.86 4.94
C PRO A 171 -12.59 5.05 3.47
N MET A 172 -13.47 4.65 2.56
CA MET A 172 -13.31 4.90 1.13
C MET A 172 -13.41 6.41 0.88
N ASP A 173 -12.37 7.00 0.30
CA ASP A 173 -12.33 8.42 -0.06
C ASP A 173 -12.99 8.64 -1.42
N ASN A 174 -14.27 9.01 -1.36
CA ASN A 174 -15.11 9.31 -2.52
C ASN A 174 -16.17 10.37 -2.13
N ALA A 175 -17.20 10.59 -2.95
CA ALA A 175 -18.26 11.54 -2.66
C ALA A 175 -18.99 11.29 -1.30
N ASP A 176 -18.98 10.05 -0.82
CA ASP A 176 -19.64 9.61 0.42
C ASP A 176 -18.67 9.48 1.61
N ARG A 177 -17.44 10.02 1.51
CA ARG A 177 -16.35 9.88 2.52
C ARG A 177 -16.80 10.03 3.96
N ASP A 178 -17.61 11.05 4.26
CA ASP A 178 -18.06 11.33 5.63
C ASP A 178 -19.03 10.26 6.16
N ALA A 179 -19.89 9.71 5.28
CA ALA A 179 -20.76 8.58 5.60
C ALA A 179 -19.95 7.27 5.74
N ASN A 180 -18.97 7.03 4.86
CA ASN A 180 -18.04 5.90 4.93
C ASN A 180 -17.25 5.92 6.25
N THR A 181 -16.84 7.12 6.68
CA THR A 181 -16.14 7.34 7.96
C THR A 181 -17.05 7.02 9.15
N GLY A 182 -18.29 7.52 9.15
CA GLY A 182 -19.28 7.18 10.18
C GLY A 182 -19.55 5.67 10.27
N ALA A 183 -19.67 4.99 9.13
CA ALA A 183 -19.88 3.55 9.06
C ALA A 183 -18.66 2.75 9.58
N ALA A 184 -17.44 3.14 9.21
CA ALA A 184 -16.21 2.51 9.71
C ALA A 184 -16.06 2.68 11.24
N ILE A 185 -16.37 3.87 11.77
CA ILE A 185 -16.39 4.14 13.22
C ILE A 185 -17.41 3.24 13.92
N ALA A 186 -18.65 3.19 13.45
CA ALA A 186 -19.72 2.37 14.05
C ALA A 186 -19.36 0.87 14.06
N TYR A 187 -18.71 0.38 13.00
CA TYR A 187 -18.23 -0.99 12.94
C TYR A 187 -17.10 -1.26 13.95
N CYS A 188 -16.06 -0.41 13.99
CA CYS A 188 -14.94 -0.60 14.92
C CYS A 188 -15.37 -0.52 16.41
N LEU A 189 -16.32 0.36 16.74
CA LEU A 189 -16.89 0.46 18.10
C LEU A 189 -17.66 -0.79 18.55
N THR A 190 -18.18 -1.57 17.60
CA THR A 190 -18.90 -2.83 17.87
C THR A 190 -18.01 -4.08 17.70
N HIS A 191 -16.90 -3.96 16.98
CA HIS A 191 -15.97 -5.05 16.66
C HIS A 191 -14.51 -4.65 16.98
N PRO A 192 -14.11 -4.58 18.27
CA PRO A 192 -12.86 -3.93 18.71
C PRO A 192 -11.54 -4.62 18.27
N ARG A 193 -11.61 -5.74 17.54
CA ARG A 193 -10.47 -6.27 16.78
C ARG A 193 -10.07 -5.33 15.63
N TRP A 194 -11.06 -4.63 15.05
CA TRP A 194 -10.89 -3.65 13.99
C TRP A 194 -10.64 -2.26 14.58
N ARG A 195 -9.68 -1.55 13.99
CA ARG A 195 -9.36 -0.14 14.31
C ARG A 195 -9.71 0.74 13.12
N LEU A 196 -10.00 2.01 13.37
CA LEU A 196 -10.17 2.99 12.30
C LEU A 196 -8.81 3.32 11.69
N GLY A 197 -8.65 3.12 10.38
CA GLY A 197 -7.53 3.62 9.59
C GLY A 197 -7.91 4.95 8.95
N VAL A 198 -7.20 6.03 9.25
CA VAL A 198 -7.44 7.34 8.63
C VAL A 198 -6.33 7.60 7.62
N GLN A 199 -6.67 8.11 6.43
CA GLN A 199 -5.70 8.61 5.46
C GLN A 199 -5.13 9.96 5.96
N MET A 200 -4.25 9.90 6.97
CA MET A 200 -3.74 11.06 7.70
C MET A 200 -3.07 12.07 6.77
N HIS A 201 -2.38 11.60 5.72
CA HIS A 201 -1.74 12.47 4.74
C HIS A 201 -2.73 13.46 4.09
N LYS A 202 -3.95 13.01 3.75
CA LYS A 202 -5.02 13.89 3.22
C LYS A 202 -5.55 14.88 4.26
N VAL A 203 -5.55 14.50 5.55
CA VAL A 203 -6.01 15.35 6.66
C VAL A 203 -5.00 16.46 6.97
N VAL A 204 -3.69 16.16 6.95
CA VAL A 204 -2.63 17.10 7.31
C VAL A 204 -1.95 17.79 6.11
N GLY A 205 -2.36 17.46 4.87
CA GLY A 205 -1.82 18.07 3.65
C GLY A 205 -0.41 17.58 3.27
N LEU A 206 -0.10 16.32 3.57
CA LEU A 206 1.13 15.65 3.13
C LEU A 206 0.90 14.92 1.79
N ARG A 207 2.00 14.69 1.06
CA ARG A 207 2.05 13.83 -0.13
C ARG A 207 2.20 12.37 0.28
#